data_AF-A0A1J5MST7-F1
#
_entry.id   AF-A0A1J5MST7-F1
#
_cell.length_a   1.000
_cell.length_b   1.000
_cell.length_c   1.000
_cell.angle_alpha   90.00
_cell.angle_beta   90.00
_cell.angle_gamma   90.00
#
_symmetry.space_group_name_H-M   'P 1'
#
loop_
_entity.id
_entity.type
_entity.pdbx_description
1 polymer ?
#
loop_
_entity_poly.entity_id
_entity_poly.type
_entity_poly.pdbx_seq_one_letter_code
_entity_poly.pdbx_strand_id
1 'polypeptide(L)'
;MGNQASTQVLQQGVDLFSDVTDFLGDRNSQKTAASNARDRAALIETDAAGAAHDTRRRAVQDAAGLRGERERVRSRGNAGWGGSGLAMSGSKALIRDAERLKDRQAEEDVLFKGEMNARSGLRSARSSANALRIDENVSPARSTLSMGSKIYGRN
;
A
#
# COMPACT_ATOMS: atom_id res chain seq x y z
N MET A 1 52.43 -22.26 47.63
CA MET A 1 52.03 -21.20 46.69
C MET A 1 51.34 -21.88 45.51
N GLY A 2 50.01 -21.91 45.43
CA GLY A 2 49.33 -22.71 44.39
C GLY A 2 47.83 -22.50 44.22
N ASN A 3 47.24 -21.45 44.80
CA ASN A 3 45.78 -21.24 44.80
C ASN A 3 45.31 -19.99 44.02
N GLN A 4 46.20 -19.20 43.43
CA GLN A 4 45.81 -17.99 42.70
C GLN A 4 45.64 -18.24 41.19
N ALA A 5 46.45 -19.13 40.61
CA ALA A 5 46.38 -19.45 39.19
C ALA A 5 45.09 -20.21 38.82
N SER A 6 44.62 -21.11 39.68
CA SER A 6 43.39 -21.88 39.48
C SER A 6 42.13 -21.01 39.56
N THR A 7 42.09 -19.99 40.44
CA THR A 7 40.97 -19.05 40.53
C THR A 7 40.91 -18.10 39.34
N GLN A 8 42.05 -17.66 38.81
CA GLN A 8 42.11 -16.81 37.62
C GLN A 8 41.65 -17.54 36.35
N VAL A 9 42.02 -18.80 36.16
CA VAL A 9 41.57 -19.60 35.00
C VAL A 9 40.08 -19.92 35.08
N LEU A 10 39.54 -20.15 36.29
CA LEU A 10 38.11 -20.32 36.52
C LEU A 10 37.32 -19.03 36.23
N GLN A 11 37.82 -17.86 36.66
CA GLN A 11 37.20 -16.56 36.33
C GLN A 11 37.22 -16.30 34.84
N GLN A 12 38.35 -16.51 34.18
CA GLN A 12 38.49 -16.32 32.73
C GLN A 12 37.58 -17.27 31.91
N GLY A 13 37.37 -18.49 32.41
CA GLY A 13 36.39 -19.42 31.83
C GLY A 13 34.95 -18.95 32.00
N VAL A 14 34.57 -18.49 33.19
CA VAL A 14 33.21 -17.98 33.47
C VAL A 14 32.90 -16.72 32.65
N ASP A 15 33.86 -15.83 32.47
CA ASP A 15 33.71 -14.63 31.64
C ASP A 15 33.49 -15.00 30.16
N LEU A 16 34.26 -15.98 29.63
CA LEU A 16 34.05 -16.50 28.28
C LEU A 16 32.69 -17.19 28.11
N PHE A 17 32.21 -17.90 29.12
CA PHE A 17 30.87 -18.49 29.09
C PHE A 17 29.77 -17.42 29.09
N SER A 18 29.92 -16.37 29.92
CA SER A 18 28.99 -15.24 29.97
C SER A 18 28.91 -14.51 28.62
N ASP A 19 30.07 -14.20 28.01
CA ASP A 19 30.15 -13.55 26.71
C ASP A 19 29.48 -14.38 25.60
N VAL A 20 29.67 -15.70 25.63
CA VAL A 20 29.04 -16.61 24.65
C VAL A 20 27.53 -16.69 24.87
N THR A 21 27.05 -16.75 26.12
CA THR A 21 25.61 -16.77 26.41
C THR A 21 24.93 -15.46 26.07
N ASP A 22 25.58 -14.32 26.34
CA ASP A 22 25.06 -12.99 26.00
C ASP A 22 25.04 -12.79 24.48
N PHE A 23 26.08 -13.22 23.77
CA PHE A 23 26.14 -13.18 22.31
C PHE A 23 25.05 -14.06 21.65
N LEU A 24 24.81 -15.26 22.20
CA LEU A 24 23.75 -16.14 21.72
C LEU A 24 22.35 -15.59 22.06
N GLY A 25 22.20 -14.96 23.23
CA GLY A 25 20.98 -14.29 23.67
C GLY A 25 20.60 -13.10 22.78
N ASP A 26 21.56 -12.23 22.49
CA ASP A 26 21.37 -11.07 21.60
C ASP A 26 21.07 -11.49 20.15
N ARG A 27 21.72 -12.54 19.64
CA ARG A 27 21.37 -13.08 18.32
C ARG A 27 19.95 -13.67 18.26
N ASN A 28 19.50 -14.34 19.32
CA ASN A 28 18.15 -14.90 19.36
C ASN A 28 17.09 -13.81 19.53
N SER A 29 17.36 -12.76 20.30
CA SER A 29 16.46 -11.61 20.43
C SER A 29 16.34 -10.85 19.09
N GLN A 30 17.46 -10.59 18.41
CA GLN A 30 17.48 -9.97 17.09
C GLN A 30 16.76 -10.81 16.03
N LYS A 31 16.95 -12.14 16.02
CA LYS A 31 16.23 -13.04 15.10
C LYS A 31 14.72 -13.02 15.31
N THR A 32 14.28 -12.92 16.56
CA THR A 32 12.86 -12.86 16.93
C THR A 32 12.24 -11.51 16.57
N ALA A 33 12.91 -10.40 16.88
CA ALA A 33 12.52 -9.06 16.45
C ALA A 33 12.40 -8.97 14.93
N ALA A 34 13.39 -9.55 14.22
CA ALA A 34 13.40 -9.56 12.77
C ALA A 34 12.26 -10.37 12.14
N SER A 35 11.87 -11.48 12.76
CA SER A 35 10.70 -12.25 12.33
C SER A 35 9.42 -11.44 12.51
N ASN A 36 9.23 -10.85 13.69
CA ASN A 36 8.04 -10.07 14.02
C ASN A 36 7.86 -8.86 13.09
N ALA A 37 8.95 -8.19 12.72
CA ALA A 37 8.90 -7.06 11.81
C ALA A 37 8.54 -7.46 10.36
N ARG A 38 9.00 -8.64 9.89
CA ARG A 38 8.57 -9.19 8.60
C ARG A 38 7.09 -9.49 8.57
N ASP A 39 6.58 -10.12 9.62
CA ASP A 39 5.18 -10.51 9.70
C ASP A 39 4.28 -9.28 9.79
N ARG A 40 4.66 -8.26 10.58
CA ARG A 40 3.96 -6.96 10.62
C ARG A 40 3.98 -6.24 9.27
N ALA A 41 5.12 -6.22 8.60
CA ALA A 41 5.24 -5.61 7.27
C ALA A 41 4.38 -6.36 6.23
N ALA A 42 4.31 -7.68 6.32
CA ALA A 42 3.44 -8.49 5.46
C ALA A 42 1.96 -8.20 5.71
N LEU A 43 1.54 -8.09 6.98
CA LEU A 43 0.16 -7.73 7.35
C LEU A 43 -0.23 -6.35 6.79
N ILE A 44 0.65 -5.35 6.89
CA ILE A 44 0.39 -4.02 6.33
C ILE A 44 0.21 -4.08 4.80
N GLU A 45 1.01 -4.88 4.11
CA GLU A 45 0.88 -5.05 2.66
C GLU A 45 -0.41 -5.79 2.27
N THR A 46 -0.82 -6.81 3.03
CA THR A 46 -2.07 -7.55 2.78
C THR A 46 -3.30 -6.70 3.07
N ASP A 47 -3.31 -5.96 4.17
CA ASP A 47 -4.42 -5.08 4.55
C ASP A 47 -4.58 -3.95 3.52
N ALA A 48 -3.45 -3.37 3.08
CA ALA A 48 -3.47 -2.35 2.04
C ALA A 48 -3.93 -2.90 0.68
N ALA A 49 -3.62 -4.16 0.35
CA ALA A 49 -4.13 -4.82 -0.85
C ALA A 49 -5.65 -5.01 -0.78
N GLY A 50 -6.17 -5.43 0.38
CA GLY A 50 -7.62 -5.51 0.64
C GLY A 50 -8.30 -4.16 0.51
N ALA A 51 -7.79 -3.13 1.18
CA ALA A 51 -8.32 -1.77 1.13
C ALA A 51 -8.28 -1.17 -0.28
N ALA A 52 -7.22 -1.44 -1.06
CA ALA A 52 -7.11 -1.00 -2.45
C ALA A 52 -8.13 -1.70 -3.36
N HIS A 53 -8.36 -3.00 -3.15
CA HIS A 53 -9.41 -3.74 -3.86
C HIS A 53 -10.80 -3.17 -3.56
N ASP A 54 -11.10 -2.89 -2.29
CA ASP A 54 -12.39 -2.30 -1.89
C ASP A 54 -12.58 -0.89 -2.44
N THR A 55 -11.50 -0.10 -2.47
CA THR A 55 -11.52 1.25 -3.07
C THR A 55 -11.87 1.19 -4.56
N ARG A 56 -11.26 0.26 -5.31
CA ARG A 56 -11.61 0.01 -6.72
C ARG A 56 -13.05 -0.44 -6.88
N ARG A 57 -13.51 -1.37 -6.03
CA ARG A 57 -14.88 -1.87 -6.06
C ARG A 57 -15.90 -0.75 -5.84
N ARG A 58 -15.67 0.13 -4.86
CA ARG A 58 -16.52 1.31 -4.61
C ARG A 58 -16.52 2.25 -5.80
N ALA A 59 -15.36 2.57 -6.37
CA ALA A 59 -15.29 3.42 -7.56
C ALA A 59 -16.08 2.85 -8.76
N VAL A 60 -16.07 1.52 -8.96
CA VAL A 60 -16.89 0.86 -9.98
C VAL A 60 -18.39 0.98 -9.67
N GLN A 61 -18.80 0.83 -8.41
CA GLN A 61 -20.18 1.02 -7.99
C GLN A 61 -20.65 2.46 -8.19
N ASP A 62 -19.82 3.43 -7.81
CA ASP A 62 -20.10 4.86 -7.96
C ASP A 62 -20.23 5.23 -9.45
N ALA A 63 -19.33 4.73 -10.30
CA ALA A 63 -19.39 4.90 -11.74
C ALA A 63 -20.67 4.30 -12.35
N ALA A 64 -21.07 3.09 -11.92
CA ALA A 64 -22.32 2.46 -12.35
C ALA A 64 -23.56 3.26 -11.90
N GLY A 65 -23.54 3.79 -10.67
CA GLY A 65 -24.58 4.66 -10.14
C GLY A 65 -24.72 5.94 -10.96
N LEU A 66 -23.60 6.60 -11.25
CA LEU A 66 -23.52 7.80 -12.08
C LEU A 66 -24.10 7.56 -13.48
N ARG A 67 -23.75 6.43 -14.10
CA ARG A 67 -24.27 6.03 -15.42
C ARG A 67 -25.79 5.87 -15.38
N GLY A 68 -26.32 5.17 -14.38
CA GLY A 68 -27.75 4.94 -14.21
C GLY A 68 -28.53 6.24 -13.97
N GLU A 69 -27.98 7.16 -13.17
CA GLU A 69 -28.57 8.49 -12.96
C GLU A 69 -28.61 9.30 -14.27
N ARG A 70 -27.51 9.33 -15.01
CA ARG A 70 -27.41 10.02 -16.31
C ARG A 70 -28.35 9.46 -17.36
N GLU A 71 -28.52 8.14 -17.39
CA GLU A 71 -29.51 7.49 -18.25
C GLU A 71 -30.95 7.88 -17.88
N ARG A 72 -31.28 7.96 -16.58
CA ARG A 72 -32.60 8.45 -16.13
C ARG A 72 -32.84 9.90 -16.53
N VAL A 73 -31.86 10.78 -16.35
CA VAL A 73 -31.94 12.19 -16.76
C VAL A 73 -32.16 12.31 -18.27
N ARG A 74 -31.36 11.58 -19.08
CA ARG A 74 -31.52 11.55 -20.54
C ARG A 74 -32.86 10.99 -20.98
N SER A 75 -33.36 9.95 -20.32
CA SER A 75 -34.66 9.34 -20.65
C SER A 75 -35.81 10.32 -20.42
N ARG A 76 -35.78 11.07 -19.31
CA ARG A 76 -36.73 12.15 -19.01
C ARG A 76 -36.63 13.29 -20.02
N GLY A 77 -35.41 13.71 -20.36
CA GLY A 77 -35.17 14.74 -21.37
C GLY A 77 -35.71 14.34 -22.74
N ASN A 78 -35.39 13.13 -23.20
CA ASN A 78 -35.84 12.59 -24.48
C ASN A 78 -37.37 12.44 -24.56
N ALA A 79 -38.02 12.04 -23.47
CA ALA A 79 -39.48 11.96 -23.41
C ALA A 79 -40.16 13.32 -23.63
N GLY A 80 -39.61 14.39 -23.06
CA GLY A 80 -40.10 15.76 -23.29
C GLY A 80 -39.90 16.25 -24.73
N TRP A 81 -38.90 15.72 -25.43
CA TRP A 81 -38.55 16.14 -26.79
C TRP A 81 -39.35 15.38 -27.86
N GLY A 82 -39.70 14.12 -27.60
CA GLY A 82 -40.54 13.30 -28.48
C GLY A 82 -41.91 13.93 -28.78
N GLY A 83 -42.47 14.71 -27.84
CA GLY A 83 -43.72 15.45 -28.03
C GLY A 83 -43.60 16.70 -28.91
N SER A 84 -42.39 17.15 -29.25
CA SER A 84 -42.15 18.45 -29.91
C SER A 84 -41.86 18.36 -31.42
N GLY A 85 -41.82 17.16 -32.01
CA GLY A 85 -41.52 16.97 -33.45
C GLY A 85 -40.09 17.35 -33.91
N LEU A 86 -39.32 18.03 -33.05
CA LEU A 86 -37.96 18.52 -33.30
C LEU A 86 -36.85 17.49 -32.97
N ALA A 87 -37.21 16.23 -32.70
CA ALA A 87 -36.31 15.20 -32.22
C ALA A 87 -35.20 14.79 -33.22
N MET A 88 -35.30 15.19 -34.49
CA MET A 88 -34.42 14.77 -35.59
C MET A 88 -33.57 15.89 -36.22
N SER A 89 -33.52 17.09 -35.63
CA SER A 89 -32.59 18.13 -36.13
C SER A 89 -31.12 17.74 -35.89
N GLY A 90 -30.27 17.85 -36.92
CA GLY A 90 -28.85 17.48 -36.86
C GLY A 90 -28.05 18.23 -35.78
N SER A 91 -28.40 19.49 -35.48
CA SER A 91 -27.78 20.26 -34.39
C SER A 91 -28.11 19.68 -33.00
N LYS A 92 -29.33 19.15 -32.83
CA LYS A 92 -29.73 18.44 -31.60
C LYS A 92 -29.10 17.05 -31.48
N ALA A 93 -28.71 16.42 -32.59
CA ALA A 93 -27.94 15.18 -32.56
C ALA A 93 -26.53 15.44 -32.01
N LEU A 94 -25.87 16.51 -32.46
CA LEU A 94 -24.55 16.91 -31.95
C LEU A 94 -24.55 17.23 -30.46
N ILE A 95 -25.58 17.92 -29.96
CA ILE A 95 -25.73 18.20 -28.52
C ILE A 95 -25.86 16.90 -27.72
N ARG A 96 -26.65 15.93 -28.18
CA ARG A 96 -26.79 14.63 -27.52
C ARG A 96 -25.48 13.84 -27.49
N ASP A 97 -24.70 13.89 -28.56
CA ASP A 97 -23.42 13.21 -28.61
C ASP A 97 -22.38 13.89 -27.71
N ALA A 98 -22.39 15.22 -27.62
CA ALA A 98 -21.57 15.97 -26.67
C ALA A 98 -21.94 15.62 -25.21
N GLU A 99 -23.23 15.53 -24.87
CA GLU A 99 -23.70 15.11 -23.55
C GLU A 99 -23.27 13.67 -23.23
N ARG A 100 -23.38 12.74 -24.19
CA ARG A 100 -22.90 11.36 -24.04
C ARG A 100 -21.39 11.28 -23.82
N LEU A 101 -20.62 12.13 -24.50
CA LEU A 101 -19.17 12.19 -24.31
C LEU A 101 -18.82 12.71 -22.92
N LYS A 102 -19.45 13.79 -22.48
CA LYS A 102 -19.30 14.33 -21.12
C LYS A 102 -19.69 13.31 -20.06
N ASP A 103 -20.75 12.55 -20.32
CA ASP A 103 -21.21 11.48 -19.44
C ASP A 103 -20.20 10.32 -19.32
N ARG A 104 -19.49 9.98 -20.40
CA ARG A 104 -18.41 8.99 -20.34
C ARG A 104 -17.20 9.55 -19.60
N GLN A 105 -16.79 10.77 -19.91
CA GLN A 105 -15.63 11.41 -19.28
C GLN A 105 -15.77 11.45 -17.76
N ALA A 106 -16.92 11.90 -17.25
CA ALA A 106 -17.08 11.96 -15.80
C ALA A 106 -17.27 10.57 -15.15
N GLU A 107 -17.65 9.54 -15.89
CA GLU A 107 -17.60 8.15 -15.40
C GLU A 107 -16.14 7.67 -15.31
N GLU A 108 -15.36 7.91 -16.37
CA GLU A 108 -13.92 7.61 -16.42
C GLU A 108 -13.14 8.35 -15.34
N ASP A 109 -13.48 9.60 -15.04
CA ASP A 109 -12.88 10.38 -13.96
C ASP A 109 -13.07 9.74 -12.59
N VAL A 110 -14.26 9.19 -12.32
CA VAL A 110 -14.56 8.49 -11.05
C VAL A 110 -13.73 7.21 -10.94
N LEU A 111 -13.68 6.42 -12.01
CA LEU A 111 -12.87 5.21 -12.08
C LEU A 111 -11.38 5.53 -11.91
N PHE A 112 -10.90 6.56 -12.60
CA PHE A 112 -9.51 7.01 -12.55
C PHE A 112 -9.13 7.51 -11.16
N LYS A 113 -9.97 8.32 -10.51
CA LYS A 113 -9.76 8.76 -9.13
C LYS A 113 -9.72 7.58 -8.16
N GLY A 114 -10.63 6.61 -8.33
CA GLY A 114 -10.62 5.36 -7.55
C GLY A 114 -9.32 4.58 -7.68
N GLU A 115 -8.82 4.42 -8.91
CA GLU A 115 -7.57 3.73 -9.20
C GLU A 115 -6.36 4.49 -8.64
N MET A 116 -6.34 5.82 -8.77
CA MET A 116 -5.28 6.66 -8.21
C MET A 116 -5.22 6.58 -6.68
N ASN A 117 -6.38 6.60 -6.02
CA ASN A 117 -6.48 6.43 -4.57
C ASN A 117 -5.99 5.05 -4.12
N ALA A 118 -6.41 3.98 -4.82
CA ALA A 118 -5.95 2.62 -4.54
C ALA A 118 -4.42 2.49 -4.72
N ARG A 119 -3.87 3.04 -5.80
CA ARG A 119 -2.41 3.06 -6.05
C ARG A 119 -1.65 3.89 -5.02
N SER A 120 -2.21 5.01 -4.57
CA SER A 120 -1.60 5.86 -3.55
C SER A 120 -1.55 5.12 -2.22
N GLY A 121 -2.65 4.50 -1.80
CA GLY A 121 -2.72 3.68 -0.59
C GLY A 121 -1.71 2.53 -0.59
N LEU A 122 -1.60 1.79 -1.71
CA LEU A 122 -0.60 0.74 -1.87
C LEU A 122 0.84 1.27 -1.77
N ARG A 123 1.14 2.42 -2.38
CA ARG A 123 2.48 3.02 -2.32
C ARG A 123 2.81 3.46 -0.89
N SER A 124 1.87 4.09 -0.20
CA SER A 124 2.04 4.49 1.20
C SER A 124 2.30 3.28 2.10
N ALA A 125 1.49 2.23 1.97
CA ALA A 125 1.64 1.02 2.76
C ALA A 125 2.97 0.30 2.51
N ARG A 126 3.41 0.21 1.25
CA ARG A 126 4.74 -0.32 0.90
C ARG A 126 5.86 0.52 1.50
N SER A 127 5.72 1.85 1.49
CA SER A 127 6.69 2.74 2.14
C SER A 127 6.77 2.49 3.64
N SER A 128 5.63 2.37 4.33
CA SER A 128 5.58 2.06 5.76
C SER A 128 6.14 0.67 6.09
N ALA A 129 5.79 -0.35 5.30
CA ALA A 129 6.32 -1.71 5.42
C ALA A 129 7.85 -1.74 5.22
N ASN A 130 8.36 -0.95 4.25
CA ASN A 130 9.80 -0.81 4.03
C ASN A 130 10.50 -0.08 5.17
N ALA A 131 9.88 0.95 5.75
CA ALA A 131 10.42 1.65 6.92
C ALA A 131 10.55 0.71 8.12
N LEU A 132 9.51 -0.10 8.40
CA LEU A 132 9.54 -1.10 9.48
C LEU A 132 10.64 -2.15 9.28
N ARG A 133 10.86 -2.60 8.04
CA ARG A 133 11.95 -3.54 7.73
C ARG A 133 13.34 -2.93 7.94
N ILE A 134 13.51 -1.63 7.68
CA ILE A 134 14.77 -0.91 7.86
C ILE A 134 15.04 -0.67 9.35
N ASP A 135 14.06 -0.21 10.10
CA ASP A 135 14.16 0.12 11.53
C ASP A 135 14.56 -1.11 12.38
N GLU A 136 13.99 -2.27 12.04
CA GLU A 136 14.24 -3.54 12.73
C GLU A 136 15.44 -4.31 12.15
N ASN A 137 16.23 -3.66 11.28
CA ASN A 137 17.45 -4.19 10.65
C ASN A 137 17.23 -5.49 9.84
N VAL A 138 16.00 -5.70 9.36
CA VAL A 138 15.57 -6.94 8.73
C VAL A 138 15.78 -6.91 7.23
N SER A 139 17.03 -7.20 6.84
CA SER A 139 17.44 -7.42 5.46
C SER A 139 17.12 -6.26 4.49
N PRO A 140 18.13 -5.42 4.21
CA PRO A 140 18.16 -4.44 3.11
C PRO A 140 17.75 -4.98 1.72
N ALA A 141 17.84 -6.30 1.50
CA ALA A 141 17.78 -6.92 0.19
C ALA A 141 16.42 -6.80 -0.53
N ARG A 142 15.34 -6.45 0.19
CA ARG A 142 14.00 -6.23 -0.39
C ARG A 142 13.48 -4.80 -0.22
N SER A 143 14.24 -3.93 0.45
CA SER A 143 13.83 -2.55 0.72
C SER A 143 14.53 -1.61 -0.25
N THR A 144 13.78 -1.03 -1.20
CA THR A 144 14.31 -0.08 -2.19
C THR A 144 14.89 1.19 -1.54
N LEU A 145 14.45 1.51 -0.32
CA LEU A 145 14.96 2.60 0.51
C LEU A 145 16.31 2.28 1.18
N SER A 146 16.65 1.01 1.36
CA SER A 146 17.87 0.60 2.09
C SER A 146 19.15 0.67 1.24
N MET A 147 19.06 0.75 -0.09
CA MET A 147 20.26 0.96 -0.93
C MET A 147 20.88 2.34 -0.72
N GLY A 148 20.10 3.37 -0.38
CA GLY A 148 20.60 4.71 -0.09
C GLY A 148 21.25 4.85 1.28
N SER A 149 20.78 4.11 2.29
CA SER A 149 21.33 4.19 3.66
C SER A 149 22.67 3.48 3.82
N LYS A 150 22.97 2.47 3.00
CA LYS A 150 24.32 1.84 2.96
C LYS A 150 25.42 2.78 2.46
N ILE A 151 25.09 3.87 1.77
CA ILE A 151 26.06 4.88 1.33
C ILE A 151 26.52 5.76 2.52
N TYR A 152 25.69 5.89 3.57
CA TYR A 152 25.98 6.72 4.74
C TYR A 152 26.16 5.93 6.05
N GLY A 153 26.03 4.60 6.01
CA GLY A 153 26.32 3.71 7.13
C GLY A 153 27.83 3.59 7.36
N ARG A 154 28.33 4.44 8.26
CA ARG A 154 29.72 4.54 8.75
C ARG A 154 30.21 3.20 9.34
N ASN A 155 31.52 2.95 9.15
CA ASN A 155 32.35 1.86 9.72
C ASN A 155 32.00 1.45 11.15
#